data_AF-A0A8I0HBX8-F1
#
_entry.id   AF-A0A8I0HBX8-F1
#
_cell.length_a   1.000
_cell.length_b   1.000
_cell.length_c   1.000
_cell.angle_alpha   90.00
_cell.angle_beta   90.00
_cell.angle_gamma   90.00
#
_symmetry.space_group_name_H-M   'P 1'
#
loop_
_entity.id
_entity.type
_entity.pdbx_description
1 polymer ?
#
loop_
_entity_poly.entity_id
_entity_poly.type
_entity_poly.pdbx_seq_one_letter_code
_entity_poly.pdbx_strand_id
1 'polypeptide(L)' 'MLKPEFSGQFKRDYKLAIKRGCDPKKLEEVITLLCNEQPLPEAYRDHALTNSRNYKDMRECHIEPDWLLV' A
#
# COMPACT_ATOMS: atom_id res chain seq x y z
N MET A 1 2.10 16.50 7.15
CA MET A 1 2.55 15.36 6.31
C MET A 1 3.11 14.29 7.23
N LEU A 2 2.49 13.12 7.23
CA LEU A 2 2.93 11.96 7.96
C LEU A 2 4.27 11.47 7.42
N LYS A 3 5.07 10.85 8.29
CA LYS A 3 6.33 10.21 7.91
C LYS A 3 6.09 8.71 7.78
N PRO A 4 6.33 8.10 6.60
CA PRO A 4 6.10 6.67 6.44
C PRO A 4 7.16 5.87 7.20
N GLU A 5 6.71 4.83 7.90
CA GLU A 5 7.56 3.80 8.49
C GLU A 5 7.34 2.47 7.77
N PHE A 6 8.44 1.85 7.33
CA PHE A 6 8.38 0.64 6.53
C PHE A 6 8.84 -0.57 7.34
N SER A 7 7.96 -1.57 7.45
CA SER A 7 8.29 -2.84 8.09
C SER A 7 9.38 -3.60 7.33
N GLY A 8 10.07 -4.52 8.01
CA GLY A 8 11.05 -5.39 7.36
C GLY A 8 10.44 -6.27 6.26
N GLN A 9 9.17 -6.66 6.44
CA GLN A 9 8.41 -7.42 5.44
C GLN A 9 8.13 -6.57 4.19
N PHE A 10 7.63 -5.35 4.38
CA PHE A 10 7.39 -4.39 3.29
C PHE A 10 8.64 -4.20 2.41
N LYS A 11 9.81 -3.98 3.03
CA LYS A 11 11.06 -3.78 2.27
C LYS A 11 11.44 -4.98 1.40
N ARG A 12 11.11 -6.21 1.82
CA ARG A 12 11.34 -7.43 1.04
C ARG A 12 10.33 -7.54 -0.10
N ASP A 13 9.05 -7.31 0.20
CA ASP A 13 7.96 -7.41 -0.78
C ASP A 13 8.07 -6.33 -1.86
N TYR A 14 8.44 -5.12 -1.48
CA TYR A 14 8.74 -4.04 -2.42
C TYR A 14 9.82 -4.45 -3.43
N LYS A 15 10.97 -4.96 -2.95
CA LYS A 15 12.04 -5.44 -3.84
C LYS A 15 11.57 -6.55 -4.78
N LEU A 16 10.72 -7.45 -4.29
CA LEU A 16 10.13 -8.52 -5.10
C LEU A 16 9.16 -7.99 -6.15
N ALA A 17 8.31 -7.02 -5.81
CA ALA A 17 7.38 -6.37 -6.72
C ALA A 17 8.13 -5.69 -7.88
N ILE A 18 9.19 -4.92 -7.57
CA ILE A 18 10.04 -4.29 -8.59
C ILE A 18 10.70 -5.34 -9.49
N LYS A 19 11.19 -6.45 -8.91
CA LYS A 19 11.75 -7.56 -9.68
C LYS A 19 10.72 -8.22 -10.62
N ARG A 20 9.44 -8.20 -10.26
CA ARG A 20 8.32 -8.72 -11.07
C ARG A 20 7.82 -7.74 -12.14
N GLY A 21 8.36 -6.52 -12.17
CA GLY A 21 7.99 -5.50 -13.16
C GLY A 21 6.88 -4.55 -12.73
N CYS A 22 6.50 -4.54 -11.45
CA CYS A 22 5.57 -3.55 -10.90
C CYS A 22 6.18 -2.14 -11.01
N ASP A 23 5.37 -1.14 -11.38
CA ASP A 23 5.82 0.24 -11.52
C ASP A 23 5.93 0.93 -10.16
N PRO A 24 7.14 1.27 -9.66
CA PRO A 24 7.32 1.92 -8.37
C PRO A 24 6.60 3.27 -8.25
N LYS A 25 6.36 3.97 -9.37
CA LYS A 25 5.71 5.28 -9.36
C LYS A 25 4.26 5.19 -8.88
N LYS A 26 3.56 4.10 -9.22
CA LYS A 26 2.17 3.89 -8.77
C LYS A 26 2.09 3.76 -7.25
N LEU A 27 3.05 3.06 -6.65
CA LEU A 27 3.16 2.96 -5.19
C LEU A 27 3.53 4.33 -4.57
N GLU A 28 4.45 5.07 -5.18
CA GLU A 28 4.86 6.39 -4.69
C GLU A 28 3.71 7.40 -4.68
N GLU A 29 2.82 7.36 -5.68
CA GLU A 29 1.61 8.19 -5.72
C GLU A 29 0.69 7.91 -4.53
N VAL A 30 0.41 6.64 -4.25
CA VAL A 30 -0.42 6.21 -3.12
C VAL A 30 0.22 6.63 -1.79
N ILE A 31 1.52 6.38 -1.60
CA ILE A 31 2.23 6.78 -0.39
C ILE A 31 2.17 8.29 -0.21
N THR A 32 2.31 9.07 -1.29
CA THR A 32 2.26 10.53 -1.25
C THR A 32 0.89 11.04 -0.80
N LEU A 33 -0.20 10.47 -1.33
CA LEU A 33 -1.56 10.80 -0.90
C LEU A 33 -1.77 10.49 0.58
N LEU A 34 -1.36 9.29 1.02
CA LEU A 34 -1.46 8.87 2.43
C LEU A 34 -0.63 9.77 3.35
N CYS A 35 0.60 10.10 2.97
CA CYS A 35 1.45 10.98 3.77
C CYS A 35 0.86 12.40 3.87
N ASN A 36 0.15 12.86 2.84
CA ASN A 36 -0.55 14.14 2.85
C ASN A 36 -1.96 14.09 3.47
N GLU A 37 -2.33 12.96 4.07
CA GLU A 37 -3.64 12.75 4.70
C GLU A 37 -4.79 13.02 3.72
N GLN A 38 -4.54 12.79 2.43
CA GLN A 38 -5.54 12.91 1.37
C GLN A 38 -6.29 11.59 1.20
N PRO A 39 -7.60 11.64 0.90
CA PRO A 39 -8.34 10.43 0.61
C PRO A 39 -7.81 9.77 -0.67
N LEU A 40 -7.72 8.44 -0.65
CA LEU A 40 -7.40 7.69 -1.86
C LEU A 40 -8.61 7.72 -2.83
N PRO A 41 -8.38 7.95 -4.13
CA PRO A 41 -9.41 7.78 -5.15
C PRO A 41 -10.07 6.40 -5.09
N GLU A 42 -11.35 6.31 -5.47
CA GLU A 42 -12.12 5.06 -5.44
C GLU A 42 -11.49 3.91 -6.25
N ALA A 43 -10.68 4.24 -7.25
CA ALA A 43 -9.93 3.27 -8.05
C ALA A 43 -9.00 2.38 -7.20
N TYR A 44 -8.47 2.90 -6.08
CA TYR A 44 -7.63 2.16 -5.16
C TYR A 44 -8.40 1.25 -4.21
N ARG A 45 -9.75 1.30 -4.19
CA ARG A 45 -10.61 0.40 -3.38
C ARG A 45 -10.16 0.26 -1.93
N ASP A 46 -9.78 1.37 -1.31
CA ASP A 46 -9.31 1.41 0.08
C ASP A 46 -10.39 0.94 1.05
N HIS A 47 -10.08 -0.06 1.86
CA HIS A 47 -11.02 -0.66 2.81
C HIS A 47 -10.33 -1.21 4.05
N ALA A 48 -11.08 -1.37 5.15
CA ALA A 48 -10.54 -1.95 6.38
C ALA A 48 -10.40 -3.48 6.25
N LEU A 49 -9.28 -4.03 6.72
CA LEU A 49 -9.08 -5.48 6.80
C LEU A 49 -9.81 -6.03 8.03
N THR A 50 -10.97 -6.65 7.81
CA THR A 50 -11.86 -7.08 8.90
C THR A 50 -11.60 -8.52 9.40
N ASN A 51 -10.82 -9.33 8.67
CA ASN A 51 -10.65 -10.76 8.95
C ASN A 51 -9.20 -11.25 8.95
N SER A 52 -8.23 -10.36 9.15
CA SER A 52 -6.81 -10.75 9.19
C SER A 52 -6.31 -11.06 10.60
N ARG A 53 -5.67 -12.22 10.77
CA ARG A 53 -4.96 -12.58 12.02
C ARG A 53 -3.69 -11.75 12.23
N ASN A 54 -3.03 -11.35 11.14
CA ASN A 54 -1.73 -10.66 11.16
C ASN A 54 -1.83 -9.15 10.97
N TYR A 55 -2.97 -8.66 10.47
CA TYR A 55 -3.20 -7.25 10.08
C TYR A 55 -4.47 -6.72 10.74
N LYS A 56 -4.52 -6.79 12.08
CA LYS A 56 -5.62 -6.21 12.86
C LYS A 56 -5.57 -4.69 12.77
N ASP A 57 -6.73 -4.06 12.59
CA ASP A 57 -6.90 -2.61 12.49
C ASP A 57 -6.12 -1.95 11.34
N MET A 58 -5.69 -2.74 10.35
CA MET A 58 -5.03 -2.26 9.15
C MET A 58 -6.04 -2.04 8.02
N ARG A 59 -5.62 -1.29 7.01
CA ARG A 59 -6.38 -1.07 5.78
C ARG A 59 -5.67 -1.74 4.61
N GLU A 60 -6.39 -2.01 3.55
CA GLU A 60 -5.84 -2.50 2.28
C GLU A 60 -6.32 -1.61 1.14
N CYS A 61 -5.41 -1.32 0.20
CA CYS A 61 -5.77 -0.69 -1.07
C CYS A 61 -5.07 -1.38 -2.26
N HIS A 62 -5.69 -1.27 -3.43
CA HIS A 62 -5.25 -1.87 -4.69
C HIS A 62 -4.46 -0.85 -5.51
N ILE A 63 -3.15 -1.04 -5.62
CA ILE A 63 -2.30 -0.28 -6.56
C ILE A 63 -2.55 -0.75 -7.99
N GLU A 64 -2.71 -2.07 -8.17
CA GLU A 64 -3.18 -2.76 -9.37
C GLU A 64 -4.06 -3.94 -8.96
N PRO A 65 -4.78 -4.61 -9.90
CA PRO A 65 -5.69 -5.70 -9.54
C PRO A 65 -5.05 -6.80 -8.66
N ASP A 66 -3.79 -7.18 -8.95
CA ASP A 66 -3.01 -8.18 -8.20
C ASP A 66 -1.87 -7.57 -7.36
N TRP A 67 -1.89 -6.25 -7.14
CA TRP A 67 -0.88 -5.56 -6.33
C TRP A 67 -1.52 -4.72 -5.24
N LEU A 68 -1.45 -5.24 -4.02
CA LEU A 68 -2.09 -4.68 -2.83
C LEU A 68 -1.06 -4.01 -1.91
N LEU A 69 -1.49 -2.95 -1.24
CA LEU A 69 -0.79 -2.33 -0.13
C LEU A 69 -1.59 -2.52 1.15
N VAL A 70 -0.93 -3.01 2.19
CA VAL A 70 -1.45 -3.17 3.55
C VAL A 70 -0.60 -2.39 4.53
#